data_AF-A0A668UIT7-F1
#
_entry.id   AF-A0A668UIT7-F1
#
_cell.length_a   1.000
_cell.length_b   1.000
_cell.length_c   1.000
_cell.angle_alpha   90.00
_cell.angle_beta   90.00
_cell.angle_gamma   90.00
#
_symmetry.space_group_name_H-M   'P 1'
#
loop_
_entity.id
_entity.type
_entity.pdbx_description
1 polymer ?
#
loop_
_entity_poly.entity_id
_entity_poly.type
_entity_poly.pdbx_seq_one_letter_code
_entity_poly.pdbx_strand_id
1 'polypeptide(L)'
;MQTSMKPDALYTGDFSLTLRKPQLTDSGYYTCSISDGRREERLSDIQLQVKERFPAWAKTLLVLLIVVLVLSGSLLYKFRHYFMSVYQVEVDLGVESVQLPCKTIVHLPRDVMVKWKNSETRIVHAYETGYDCPEEQHWLYKDQTEMKKKNLKTGDLTLTLKTPTDSDTYTCTAYSREGNILIQKQVQLRVRGGYSLKIKAGPASAINYLFIIAIDFGTTYSGYAFSLTPREAEIDPFLKRWGKKFGLDTPKTPTCILFNEDKEFIEFGYEAKAVYIRMHREEAKKHYFFENFKMALNGKKLSRDVVITAANRKSMKALKVFTEALRYLKDDALRTINVNTEGRKFTASDFTWVLTVPAIWDPSAKQFMREAATQAGIITEGTQHQLIMALEPEAASVWCKKLPADATDLVSGSKASVALDFMTK
;
A
#
# COMPACT_ATOMS: atom_id res chain seq x y z
N MET A 1 32.34 -5.05 -71.18
CA MET A 1 32.13 -6.47 -70.79
C MET A 1 31.62 -6.48 -69.35
N GLN A 2 30.45 -7.08 -69.11
CA GLN A 2 29.82 -7.16 -67.78
C GLN A 2 30.49 -8.23 -66.91
N THR A 3 31.06 -9.25 -67.56
CA THR A 3 31.89 -10.29 -66.97
C THR A 3 33.31 -10.22 -67.50
N SER A 4 34.29 -10.59 -66.68
CA SER A 4 35.69 -10.77 -67.10
C SER A 4 36.36 -11.86 -66.26
N MET A 5 37.24 -12.62 -66.88
CA MET A 5 38.12 -13.59 -66.22
C MET A 5 39.58 -13.21 -66.49
N LYS A 6 40.52 -13.70 -65.69
CA LYS A 6 41.95 -13.49 -65.91
C LYS A 6 42.40 -14.20 -67.20
N PRO A 7 43.21 -13.55 -68.06
CA PRO A 7 43.64 -14.14 -69.33
C PRO A 7 44.63 -15.30 -69.15
N ASP A 8 45.31 -15.36 -68.01
CA ASP A 8 46.28 -16.39 -67.61
C ASP A 8 45.67 -17.46 -66.69
N ALA A 9 44.33 -17.58 -66.64
CA ALA A 9 43.61 -18.51 -65.77
C ALA A 9 44.04 -19.98 -65.94
N LEU A 10 44.40 -20.40 -67.16
CA LEU A 10 44.86 -21.77 -67.44
C LEU A 10 46.25 -22.08 -66.86
N TYR A 11 47.09 -21.05 -66.67
CA TYR A 11 48.43 -21.20 -66.09
C TYR A 11 48.41 -21.05 -64.57
N THR A 12 47.54 -20.18 -64.05
CA THR A 12 47.43 -19.87 -62.63
C THR A 12 46.45 -20.77 -61.88
N GLY A 13 45.54 -21.45 -62.60
CA GLY A 13 44.45 -22.25 -62.03
C GLY A 13 43.31 -21.43 -61.43
N ASP A 14 43.33 -20.09 -61.59
CA ASP A 14 42.32 -19.17 -61.05
C ASP A 14 41.27 -18.83 -62.10
N PHE A 15 40.17 -19.59 -62.10
CA PHE A 15 39.02 -19.42 -63.01
C PHE A 15 37.96 -18.45 -62.47
N SER A 16 38.34 -17.53 -61.57
CA SER A 16 37.40 -16.58 -60.97
C SER A 16 36.73 -15.67 -62.00
N LEU A 17 35.40 -15.63 -61.98
CA LEU A 17 34.58 -14.73 -62.80
C LEU A 17 34.31 -13.42 -62.06
N THR A 18 34.73 -12.29 -62.63
CA THR A 18 34.41 -10.96 -62.09
C THR A 18 33.16 -10.38 -62.77
N LEU A 19 32.09 -10.14 -62.02
CA LEU A 19 30.92 -9.38 -62.47
C LEU A 19 31.05 -7.89 -62.11
N ARG A 20 30.89 -6.99 -63.09
CA ARG A 20 30.89 -5.55 -62.88
C ARG A 20 29.46 -5.00 -62.82
N LYS A 21 29.13 -4.31 -61.73
CA LYS A 21 27.78 -3.73 -61.45
C LYS A 21 26.65 -4.79 -61.45
N PRO A 22 26.69 -5.77 -60.53
CA PRO A 22 25.66 -6.80 -60.46
C PRO A 22 24.29 -6.22 -60.12
N GLN A 23 23.24 -6.72 -60.79
CA GLN A 23 21.83 -6.39 -60.57
C GLN A 23 21.11 -7.52 -59.81
N LEU A 24 19.91 -7.26 -59.30
CA LEU A 24 19.13 -8.28 -58.58
C LEU A 24 18.86 -9.53 -59.40
N THR A 25 18.63 -9.37 -60.71
CA THR A 25 18.44 -10.44 -61.68
C THR A 25 19.68 -11.32 -61.87
N ASP A 26 20.86 -10.84 -61.46
CA ASP A 26 22.10 -11.62 -61.50
C ASP A 26 22.21 -12.57 -60.28
N SER A 27 21.23 -12.57 -59.37
CA SER A 27 21.19 -13.55 -58.28
C SER A 27 20.82 -14.93 -58.82
N GLY A 28 21.67 -15.92 -58.58
CA GLY A 28 21.49 -17.25 -59.15
C GLY A 28 22.69 -18.16 -58.88
N TYR A 29 22.64 -19.35 -59.44
CA TYR A 29 23.75 -20.30 -59.37
C TYR A 29 24.66 -20.13 -60.59
N TYR A 30 25.95 -19.96 -60.33
CA TYR A 30 27.00 -19.89 -61.31
C TYR A 30 27.85 -21.15 -61.22
N THR A 31 27.87 -21.92 -62.30
CA THR A 31 28.69 -23.13 -62.40
C THR A 31 29.97 -22.82 -63.16
N CYS A 32 31.11 -23.17 -62.58
CA CYS A 32 32.38 -23.19 -63.27
C CYS A 32 32.65 -24.62 -63.73
N SER A 33 32.83 -24.81 -65.03
CA SER A 33 33.21 -26.09 -65.64
C SER A 33 34.34 -25.89 -66.64
N ILE A 34 35.19 -26.89 -66.76
CA ILE A 34 36.26 -26.96 -67.77
C ILE A 34 35.95 -28.10 -68.72
N SER A 35 36.14 -27.88 -70.02
CA SER A 35 35.85 -28.87 -71.05
C SER A 35 36.99 -28.94 -72.05
N ASP A 36 37.39 -30.17 -72.39
CA ASP A 36 38.38 -30.46 -73.44
C ASP A 36 37.73 -30.66 -74.83
N GLY A 37 36.40 -30.42 -74.93
CA GLY A 37 35.61 -30.64 -76.14
C GLY A 37 35.02 -32.06 -76.27
N ARG A 38 35.39 -33.02 -75.40
CA ARG A 38 34.81 -34.37 -75.35
C ARG A 38 34.18 -34.70 -74.00
N ARG A 39 34.71 -34.18 -72.89
CA ARG A 39 34.12 -34.27 -71.54
C ARG A 39 34.17 -32.91 -70.85
N GLU A 40 33.09 -32.60 -70.14
CA GLU A 40 32.97 -31.41 -69.29
C GLU A 40 33.06 -31.84 -67.82
N GLU A 41 33.99 -31.24 -67.09
CA GLU A 41 34.18 -31.47 -65.66
C GLU A 41 33.75 -30.23 -64.89
N ARG A 42 32.80 -30.41 -63.97
CA ARG A 42 32.29 -29.32 -63.11
C ARG A 42 33.24 -29.12 -61.94
N LEU A 43 33.75 -27.91 -61.79
CA LEU A 43 34.71 -27.55 -60.75
C LEU A 43 34.00 -27.01 -59.50
N SER A 44 33.02 -26.13 -59.66
CA SER A 44 32.30 -25.54 -58.52
C SER A 44 30.96 -24.91 -58.93
N ASP A 45 30.02 -24.92 -57.99
CA ASP A 45 28.75 -24.19 -58.07
C ASP A 45 28.72 -23.11 -56.99
N ILE A 46 28.50 -21.86 -57.38
CA ILE A 46 28.50 -20.71 -56.48
C ILE A 46 27.13 -20.02 -56.57
N GLN A 47 26.47 -19.83 -55.44
CA GLN A 47 25.23 -19.06 -55.38
C GLN A 47 25.53 -17.58 -55.12
N LEU A 48 25.21 -16.71 -56.07
CA LEU A 48 25.26 -15.26 -55.91
C LEU A 48 23.90 -14.75 -55.40
N GLN A 49 23.90 -13.97 -54.32
CA GLN A 49 22.73 -13.23 -53.85
C GLN A 49 23.01 -11.74 -53.81
N VAL A 50 22.41 -11.00 -54.74
CA VAL A 50 22.48 -9.53 -54.79
C VAL A 50 21.31 -8.97 -53.97
N LYS A 51 21.62 -8.25 -52.89
CA LYS A 51 20.61 -7.64 -52.02
C LYS A 51 20.20 -6.26 -52.52
N GLU A 52 18.91 -5.95 -52.44
CA GLU A 52 18.41 -4.59 -52.69
C GLU A 52 19.03 -3.58 -51.73
N ARG A 53 19.40 -2.41 -52.27
CA ARG A 53 19.88 -1.30 -51.45
C ARG A 53 18.66 -0.61 -50.85
N PHE A 54 18.53 -0.68 -49.53
CA PHE A 54 17.39 -0.09 -48.80
C PHE A 54 17.15 1.37 -49.24
N PRO A 55 15.95 1.72 -49.74
CA PRO A 55 15.73 3.02 -50.36
C PRO A 55 16.00 4.17 -49.40
N ALA A 56 16.71 5.20 -49.86
CA ALA A 56 17.06 6.35 -49.02
C ALA A 56 15.82 7.07 -48.47
N TRP A 57 14.75 7.16 -49.29
CA TRP A 57 13.47 7.74 -48.90
C TRP A 57 12.79 6.98 -47.74
N ALA A 58 12.97 5.65 -47.68
CA ALA A 58 12.41 4.83 -46.61
C ALA A 58 13.14 5.07 -45.27
N LYS A 59 14.47 5.30 -45.32
CA LYS A 59 15.25 5.68 -44.14
C LYS A 59 14.84 7.05 -43.61
N THR A 60 14.60 8.02 -44.50
CA THR A 60 14.13 9.35 -44.10
C THR A 60 12.75 9.29 -43.45
N LEU A 61 11.84 8.47 -43.99
CA LEU A 61 10.51 8.25 -43.39
C LEU A 61 10.60 7.59 -42.02
N LEU A 62 11.49 6.62 -41.82
CA LEU A 62 11.70 5.96 -40.53
C LEU A 62 12.21 6.96 -39.48
N VAL A 63 13.16 7.83 -39.84
CA VAL A 63 13.66 8.89 -38.94
C VAL A 63 12.55 9.89 -38.61
N LEU A 64 11.75 10.30 -39.60
CA LEU A 64 10.64 11.24 -39.40
C LEU A 64 9.58 10.65 -38.45
N LEU A 65 9.26 9.37 -38.61
CA LEU A 65 8.35 8.63 -37.73
C LEU A 65 8.85 8.63 -36.28
N ILE A 66 10.14 8.36 -36.05
CA ILE A 66 10.74 8.37 -34.72
C ILE A 66 10.64 9.77 -34.11
N VAL A 67 10.91 10.82 -34.88
CA VAL A 67 10.79 12.21 -34.41
C VAL A 67 9.35 12.54 -34.02
N VAL A 68 8.35 12.14 -34.82
CA VAL A 68 6.92 12.34 -34.50
C VAL A 68 6.53 11.57 -33.24
N LEU A 69 7.03 10.35 -33.04
CA LEU A 69 6.78 9.58 -31.83
C LEU A 69 7.40 10.22 -30.59
N VAL A 70 8.61 10.78 -30.70
CA VAL A 70 9.27 11.50 -29.60
C VAL A 70 8.54 12.80 -29.27
N LEU A 71 8.14 13.57 -30.27
CA LEU A 71 7.39 14.82 -30.08
C LEU A 71 6.00 14.56 -29.49
N SER A 72 5.29 13.54 -30.01
CA SER A 72 3.98 13.16 -29.48
C SER A 72 4.08 12.57 -28.07
N GLY A 73 5.08 11.72 -27.79
CA GLY A 73 5.37 11.22 -26.45
C GLY A 73 5.73 12.32 -25.45
N SER A 74 6.52 13.30 -25.86
CA SER A 74 6.88 14.47 -25.04
C SER A 74 5.67 15.37 -24.76
N LEU A 75 4.82 15.58 -25.78
CA LEU A 75 3.58 16.32 -25.64
C LEU A 75 2.61 15.59 -24.72
N LEU A 76 2.47 14.26 -24.87
CA LEU A 76 1.66 13.41 -23.99
C LEU A 76 2.20 13.38 -22.56
N TYR A 77 3.52 13.36 -22.37
CA TYR A 77 4.14 13.44 -21.06
C TYR A 77 3.87 14.79 -20.38
N LYS A 78 4.04 15.90 -21.11
CA LYS A 78 3.69 17.24 -20.61
C LYS A 78 2.19 17.37 -20.33
N PHE A 79 1.35 16.85 -21.23
CA PHE A 79 -0.10 16.83 -21.06
C PHE A 79 -0.50 16.03 -19.82
N ARG A 80 0.06 14.81 -19.65
CA ARG A 80 -0.17 13.96 -18.48
C ARG A 80 0.32 14.62 -17.20
N HIS A 81 1.51 15.19 -17.16
CA HIS A 81 2.03 15.85 -15.97
C HIS A 81 1.24 17.12 -15.60
N TYR A 82 0.83 17.91 -16.60
CA TYR A 82 0.09 19.15 -16.36
C TYR A 82 -1.39 18.91 -15.99
N PHE A 83 -2.05 17.90 -16.58
CA PHE A 83 -3.44 17.56 -16.27
C PHE A 83 -3.61 16.58 -15.09
N MET A 84 -2.64 15.69 -14.83
CA MET A 84 -2.70 14.68 -13.75
C MET A 84 -1.94 15.08 -12.49
N SER A 85 -1.49 16.34 -12.37
CA SER A 85 -0.90 16.82 -11.12
C SER A 85 -1.97 16.85 -10.04
N VAL A 86 -2.00 15.81 -9.21
CA VAL A 86 -2.88 15.71 -8.04
C VAL A 86 -2.47 16.79 -7.06
N TYR A 87 -3.38 17.71 -6.76
CA TYR A 87 -3.10 18.80 -5.83
C TYR A 87 -3.09 18.26 -4.41
N GLN A 88 -2.02 18.46 -3.65
CA GLN A 88 -1.91 17.99 -2.26
C GLN A 88 -2.21 19.13 -1.29
N VAL A 89 -3.10 18.86 -0.34
CA VAL A 89 -3.43 19.76 0.77
C VAL A 89 -3.09 19.03 2.06
N GLU A 90 -2.18 19.59 2.85
CA GLU A 90 -1.81 19.05 4.16
C GLU A 90 -2.36 19.97 5.25
N VAL A 91 -3.06 19.39 6.22
CA VAL A 91 -3.61 20.10 7.39
C VAL A 91 -3.40 19.27 8.63
N ASP A 92 -3.37 19.91 9.80
CA ASP A 92 -3.34 19.20 11.07
C ASP A 92 -4.78 18.81 11.52
N LEU A 93 -4.93 17.72 12.28
CA LEU A 93 -6.21 17.27 12.80
C LEU A 93 -6.76 18.27 13.82
N GLY A 94 -8.05 18.59 13.69
CA GLY A 94 -8.73 19.55 14.57
C GLY A 94 -8.75 20.99 14.04
N VAL A 95 -8.25 21.24 12.83
CA VAL A 95 -8.59 22.47 12.11
C VAL A 95 -10.10 22.55 11.92
N GLU A 96 -10.68 23.74 12.12
CA GLU A 96 -12.13 23.94 11.99
C GLU A 96 -12.62 23.69 10.56
N SER A 97 -11.79 24.03 9.56
CA SER A 97 -12.07 23.75 8.16
C SER A 97 -10.80 23.75 7.31
N VAL A 98 -10.89 23.11 6.14
CA VAL A 98 -9.88 23.09 5.09
C VAL A 98 -10.50 23.42 3.74
N GLN A 99 -9.75 24.10 2.88
CA GLN A 99 -10.15 24.35 1.50
C GLN A 99 -9.50 23.36 0.54
N LEU A 100 -10.32 22.69 -0.25
CA LEU A 100 -9.91 21.80 -1.33
C LEU A 100 -10.00 22.58 -2.65
N PRO A 101 -8.87 23.06 -3.20
CA PRO A 101 -8.89 23.98 -4.32
C PRO A 101 -9.32 23.27 -5.61
N CYS A 102 -10.32 23.83 -6.28
CA CYS A 102 -10.73 23.40 -7.62
C CYS A 102 -11.05 24.63 -8.46
N LYS A 103 -10.06 25.13 -9.22
CA LYS A 103 -10.22 26.32 -10.05
C LYS A 103 -10.08 25.99 -11.53
N THR A 104 -10.87 26.62 -12.39
CA THR A 104 -10.78 26.49 -13.84
C THR A 104 -10.62 27.86 -14.52
N ILE A 105 -9.88 27.87 -15.62
CA ILE A 105 -9.79 29.02 -16.53
C ILE A 105 -10.90 28.99 -17.58
N VAL A 106 -11.59 27.85 -17.73
CA VAL A 106 -12.69 27.68 -18.67
C VAL A 106 -13.92 28.40 -18.12
N HIS A 107 -14.56 29.23 -18.95
CA HIS A 107 -15.84 29.84 -18.59
C HIS A 107 -16.92 28.77 -18.47
N LEU A 108 -17.45 28.61 -17.25
CA LEU A 108 -18.51 27.65 -16.98
C LEU A 108 -19.87 28.25 -17.37
N PRO A 109 -20.76 27.46 -17.99
CA PRO A 109 -22.12 27.90 -18.31
C PRO A 109 -22.96 28.10 -17.02
N ARG A 110 -24.09 28.80 -17.13
CA ARG A 110 -24.91 29.18 -15.95
C ARG A 110 -25.56 27.99 -15.24
N ASP A 111 -25.81 26.91 -15.97
CA ASP A 111 -26.50 25.68 -15.58
C ASP A 111 -25.53 24.52 -15.34
N VAL A 112 -24.32 24.84 -14.85
CA VAL A 112 -23.32 23.82 -14.51
C VAL A 112 -23.74 23.01 -13.29
N MET A 113 -23.57 21.70 -13.36
CA MET A 113 -23.69 20.80 -12.22
C MET A 113 -22.29 20.46 -11.70
N VAL A 114 -22.04 20.67 -10.41
CA VAL A 114 -20.75 20.39 -9.77
C VAL A 114 -20.95 19.31 -8.72
N LYS A 115 -20.17 18.23 -8.81
CA LYS A 115 -20.13 17.16 -7.81
C LYS A 115 -18.72 16.98 -7.29
N TRP A 116 -18.60 17.00 -5.97
CA TRP A 116 -17.43 16.55 -5.25
C TRP A 116 -17.66 15.13 -4.77
N LYS A 117 -16.72 14.23 -5.07
CA LYS A 117 -16.74 12.84 -4.62
C LYS A 117 -15.47 12.48 -3.87
N ASN A 118 -15.56 11.62 -2.87
CA ASN A 118 -14.37 11.09 -2.19
C ASN A 118 -13.81 9.85 -2.93
N SER A 119 -12.78 9.20 -2.37
CA SER A 119 -12.15 8.01 -2.98
C SER A 119 -13.10 6.81 -3.08
N GLU A 120 -14.07 6.73 -2.16
CA GLU A 120 -15.16 5.73 -2.17
C GLU A 120 -16.33 6.12 -3.07
N THR A 121 -16.19 7.17 -3.89
CA THR A 121 -17.22 7.69 -4.81
C THR A 121 -18.48 8.28 -4.14
N ARG A 122 -18.48 8.43 -2.81
CA ARG A 122 -19.56 9.08 -2.07
C ARG A 122 -19.64 10.55 -2.48
N ILE A 123 -20.86 11.07 -2.65
CA ILE A 123 -21.09 12.48 -2.93
C ILE A 123 -20.83 13.28 -1.65
N VAL A 124 -19.74 14.04 -1.68
CA VAL A 124 -19.29 14.92 -0.59
C VAL A 124 -20.06 16.23 -0.64
N HIS A 125 -20.24 16.77 -1.85
CA HIS A 125 -21.01 17.98 -2.08
C HIS A 125 -21.59 17.95 -3.50
N ALA A 126 -22.84 18.39 -3.65
CA ALA A 126 -23.51 18.52 -4.94
C ALA A 126 -24.10 19.93 -5.04
N TYR A 127 -23.88 20.55 -6.20
CA TYR A 127 -24.34 21.90 -6.50
C TYR A 127 -24.92 21.92 -7.91
N GLU A 128 -26.11 22.46 -8.07
CA GLU A 128 -26.79 22.55 -9.37
C GLU A 128 -27.56 23.87 -9.48
N THR A 129 -27.41 24.55 -10.63
CA THR A 129 -28.28 25.66 -11.04
C THR A 129 -28.45 26.78 -9.98
N GLY A 130 -27.40 27.08 -9.21
CA GLY A 130 -27.46 28.16 -8.21
C GLY A 130 -27.62 27.70 -6.77
N TYR A 131 -27.95 26.43 -6.55
CA TYR A 131 -28.36 25.90 -5.25
C TYR A 131 -27.53 24.68 -4.83
N ASP A 132 -27.35 24.53 -3.53
CA ASP A 132 -26.77 23.33 -2.94
C ASP A 132 -27.84 22.23 -2.95
N CYS A 133 -27.47 20.99 -3.31
CA CYS A 133 -28.38 19.83 -3.40
C CYS A 133 -28.09 18.85 -2.24
N PRO A 134 -28.50 19.15 -0.99
CA PRO A 134 -28.22 18.33 0.18
C PRO A 134 -28.86 16.93 0.13
N GLU A 135 -29.92 16.75 -0.67
CA GLU A 135 -30.58 15.46 -0.90
C GLU A 135 -29.68 14.44 -1.60
N GLU A 136 -28.74 14.89 -2.44
CA GLU A 136 -27.77 14.01 -3.10
C GLU A 136 -26.53 13.73 -2.23
N GLN A 137 -26.31 14.51 -1.17
CA GLN A 137 -25.13 14.37 -0.33
C GLN A 137 -25.21 13.13 0.55
N HIS A 138 -24.08 12.42 0.67
CA HIS A 138 -23.97 11.32 1.60
C HIS A 138 -24.11 11.83 3.05
N TRP A 139 -24.80 11.07 3.90
CA TRP A 139 -25.16 11.47 5.26
C TRP A 139 -23.96 11.95 6.12
N LEU A 140 -22.76 11.40 5.90
CA LEU A 140 -21.51 11.79 6.56
C LEU A 140 -21.08 13.25 6.31
N TYR A 141 -21.47 13.84 5.17
CA TYR A 141 -21.00 15.16 4.74
C TYR A 141 -22.08 16.25 4.83
N LYS A 142 -23.29 15.89 5.28
CA LYS A 142 -24.35 16.87 5.53
C LYS A 142 -23.90 17.90 6.55
N ASP A 143 -24.09 19.18 6.22
CA ASP A 143 -23.69 20.34 7.01
C ASP A 143 -22.17 20.49 7.27
N GLN A 144 -21.35 19.57 6.75
CA GLN A 144 -19.88 19.58 6.89
C GLN A 144 -19.18 20.25 5.70
N THR A 145 -19.92 20.67 4.67
CA THR A 145 -19.33 21.15 3.42
C THR A 145 -19.97 22.44 2.94
N GLU A 146 -19.16 23.32 2.34
CA GLU A 146 -19.64 24.61 1.83
C GLU A 146 -18.87 25.05 0.58
N MET A 147 -19.58 25.57 -0.42
CA MET A 147 -19.00 26.22 -1.60
C MET A 147 -19.38 27.71 -1.67
N LYS A 148 -18.42 28.55 -2.11
CA LYS A 148 -18.67 30.00 -2.23
C LYS A 148 -19.47 30.34 -3.49
N LYS A 149 -20.75 30.62 -3.31
CA LYS A 149 -21.75 30.90 -4.38
C LYS A 149 -21.34 32.02 -5.36
N LYS A 150 -20.62 33.05 -4.90
CA LYS A 150 -20.23 34.21 -5.72
C LYS A 150 -19.11 33.93 -6.73
N ASN A 151 -18.33 32.86 -6.56
CA ASN A 151 -17.11 32.64 -7.34
C ASN A 151 -17.25 31.56 -8.44
N LEU A 152 -18.45 30.99 -8.61
CA LEU A 152 -18.71 29.98 -9.65
C LEU A 152 -18.62 30.57 -11.06
N LYS A 153 -19.09 31.82 -11.25
CA LYS A 153 -18.95 32.57 -12.51
C LYS A 153 -17.48 32.83 -12.87
N THR A 154 -16.61 32.90 -11.86
CA THR A 154 -15.17 33.09 -12.03
C THR A 154 -14.39 31.77 -12.14
N GLY A 155 -15.09 30.63 -12.18
CA GLY A 155 -14.48 29.31 -12.30
C GLY A 155 -13.84 28.77 -11.02
N ASP A 156 -14.16 29.32 -9.85
CA ASP A 156 -13.68 28.82 -8.55
C ASP A 156 -14.72 27.90 -7.92
N LEU A 157 -14.44 26.60 -8.00
CA LEU A 157 -15.25 25.50 -7.49
C LEU A 157 -14.67 24.93 -6.18
N THR A 158 -13.84 25.71 -5.48
CA THR A 158 -13.20 25.29 -4.22
C THR A 158 -14.23 24.88 -3.18
N LEU A 159 -14.02 23.71 -2.57
CA LEU A 159 -14.85 23.18 -1.50
C LEU A 159 -14.22 23.51 -0.15
N THR A 160 -15.02 24.00 0.79
CA THR A 160 -14.63 24.07 2.20
C THR A 160 -15.18 22.84 2.91
N LEU A 161 -14.29 22.03 3.48
CA LEU A 161 -14.64 20.87 4.30
C LEU A 161 -14.42 21.25 5.77
N LYS A 162 -15.46 21.14 6.60
CA LYS A 162 -15.42 21.40 8.04
C LYS A 162 -14.91 20.18 8.76
N THR A 163 -14.09 20.41 9.79
CA THR A 163 -13.54 19.40 10.69
C THR A 163 -12.98 18.17 9.96
N PRO A 164 -11.94 18.32 9.10
CA PRO A 164 -11.35 17.19 8.40
C PRO A 164 -10.69 16.21 9.39
N THR A 165 -11.30 15.04 9.55
CA THR A 165 -10.82 13.99 10.47
C THR A 165 -9.82 13.05 9.81
N ASP A 166 -9.91 12.87 8.49
CA ASP A 166 -9.21 11.82 7.77
C ASP A 166 -8.55 12.30 6.48
N SER A 167 -7.44 11.66 6.14
CA SER A 167 -6.82 11.80 4.82
C SER A 167 -7.65 11.04 3.78
N ASP A 168 -7.99 11.71 2.68
CA ASP A 168 -8.76 11.13 1.58
C ASP A 168 -8.45 11.85 0.26
N THR A 169 -8.85 11.27 -0.86
CA THR A 169 -8.78 11.88 -2.19
C THR A 169 -10.15 12.36 -2.63
N TYR A 170 -10.25 13.64 -2.94
CA TYR A 170 -11.47 14.30 -3.35
C TYR A 170 -11.41 14.65 -4.84
N THR A 171 -12.42 14.25 -5.59
CA THR A 171 -12.56 14.53 -7.01
C THR A 171 -13.65 15.57 -7.22
N CYS A 172 -13.27 16.73 -7.75
CA CYS A 172 -14.14 17.79 -8.21
C CYS A 172 -14.48 17.55 -9.68
N THR A 173 -15.75 17.39 -10.01
CA THR A 173 -16.22 17.26 -11.41
C THR A 173 -17.32 18.26 -11.69
N ALA A 174 -17.19 19.03 -12.77
CA ALA A 174 -18.27 19.86 -13.28
C ALA A 174 -18.79 19.33 -14.62
N TYR A 175 -20.11 19.36 -14.78
CA TYR A 175 -20.82 18.82 -15.92
C TYR A 175 -21.62 19.93 -16.62
N SER A 176 -21.71 19.86 -17.93
CA SER A 176 -22.70 20.59 -18.71
C SER A 176 -24.11 20.03 -18.45
N ARG A 177 -25.13 20.77 -18.85
CA ARG A 177 -26.53 20.32 -18.82
C ARG A 177 -26.77 19.01 -19.58
N GLU A 178 -26.00 18.75 -20.62
CA GLU A 178 -26.07 17.52 -21.43
C GLU A 178 -25.31 16.34 -20.78
N GLY A 179 -24.67 16.56 -19.62
CA GLY A 179 -23.90 15.54 -18.90
C GLY A 179 -22.43 15.42 -19.32
N ASN A 180 -21.96 16.22 -20.28
CA ASN A 180 -20.55 16.23 -20.67
C ASN A 180 -19.67 16.80 -19.55
N ILE A 181 -18.53 16.16 -19.26
CA ILE A 181 -17.56 16.61 -18.26
C ILE A 181 -16.83 17.85 -18.79
N LEU A 182 -16.96 18.96 -18.08
CA LEU A 182 -16.30 20.24 -18.40
C LEU A 182 -14.95 20.38 -17.68
N ILE A 183 -14.86 19.86 -16.46
CA ILE A 183 -13.64 19.82 -15.67
C ILE A 183 -13.70 18.62 -14.73
N GLN A 184 -12.55 17.98 -14.53
CA GLN A 184 -12.33 17.01 -13.47
C GLN A 184 -10.96 17.23 -12.85
N LYS A 185 -10.89 17.40 -11.52
CA LYS A 185 -9.65 17.59 -10.77
C LYS A 185 -9.64 16.75 -9.50
N GLN A 186 -8.48 16.19 -9.18
CA GLN A 186 -8.26 15.46 -7.94
C GLN A 186 -7.43 16.28 -6.96
N VAL A 187 -7.90 16.32 -5.72
CA VAL A 187 -7.23 16.94 -4.59
C VAL A 187 -7.02 15.87 -3.52
N GLN A 188 -5.78 15.63 -3.13
CA GLN A 188 -5.43 14.73 -2.05
C GLN A 188 -5.33 15.53 -0.75
N LEU A 189 -6.23 15.27 0.18
CA LEU A 189 -6.16 15.80 1.54
C LEU A 189 -5.35 14.84 2.40
N ARG A 190 -4.32 15.35 3.06
CA ARG A 190 -3.56 14.63 4.07
C ARG A 190 -3.73 15.35 5.41
N VAL A 191 -4.51 14.74 6.29
CA VAL A 191 -4.66 15.18 7.68
C VAL A 191 -3.52 14.58 8.49
N ARG A 192 -2.66 15.46 9.02
CA ARG A 192 -1.56 15.15 9.93
C ARG A 192 -2.11 15.18 11.36
N GLY A 193 -1.78 14.17 12.15
CA GLY A 193 -2.29 14.05 13.51
C GLY A 193 -3.45 13.07 13.60
N GLY A 194 -3.22 11.97 14.30
CA GLY A 194 -4.27 11.30 15.04
C GLY A 194 -4.58 12.10 16.31
N TYR A 195 -5.52 11.57 17.09
CA TYR A 195 -5.82 11.93 18.47
C TYR A 195 -4.69 12.71 19.16
N SER A 196 -4.95 13.98 19.44
CA SER A 196 -4.04 14.80 20.23
C SER A 196 -4.02 14.28 21.67
N LEU A 197 -3.05 13.41 21.97
CA LEU A 197 -2.56 13.29 23.33
C LEU A 197 -1.82 14.60 23.63
N LYS A 198 -2.55 15.58 24.16
CA LYS A 198 -1.95 16.81 24.69
C LYS A 198 -1.12 16.45 25.92
N ILE A 199 0.10 15.96 25.72
CA ILE A 199 1.13 16.00 26.76
C ILE A 199 1.57 17.46 26.82
N LYS A 200 0.97 18.23 27.74
CA LYS A 200 1.60 19.49 28.15
C LYS A 200 2.96 19.13 28.73
N ALA A 201 4.02 19.41 28.00
CA ALA A 201 5.38 19.37 28.54
C ALA A 201 5.46 20.46 29.62
N GLY A 202 5.15 20.09 30.87
CA GLY A 202 5.60 20.85 32.02
C GLY A 202 7.13 20.83 32.10
N PRO A 203 7.74 21.81 32.78
CA PRO A 203 9.20 21.85 32.92
C PRO A 203 9.69 20.54 33.53
N ALA A 204 10.88 20.13 33.13
CA ALA A 204 11.54 18.88 33.46
C ALA A 204 11.91 18.75 34.95
N SER A 205 10.89 18.73 35.82
CA SER A 205 10.98 18.40 37.23
C SER A 205 9.98 17.27 37.52
N ALA A 206 10.43 16.03 37.31
CA ALA A 206 9.96 14.80 37.95
C ALA A 206 8.45 14.68 38.27
N ILE A 207 7.56 14.95 37.31
CA ILE A 207 6.20 14.39 37.38
C ILE A 207 6.32 12.94 36.90
N ASN A 208 6.00 12.01 37.79
CA ASN A 208 6.21 10.57 37.62
C ASN A 208 5.17 10.03 36.61
N TYR A 209 5.47 10.08 35.31
CA TYR A 209 4.62 9.52 34.26
C TYR A 209 4.74 7.99 34.23
N LEU A 210 3.62 7.31 34.01
CA LEU A 210 3.59 5.87 33.80
C LEU A 210 3.13 5.59 32.37
N PHE A 211 4.05 5.20 31.51
CA PHE A 211 3.75 4.85 30.12
C PHE A 211 3.48 3.35 30.02
N ILE A 212 2.28 2.98 29.58
CA ILE A 212 1.87 1.58 29.49
C ILE A 212 1.38 1.29 28.08
N ILE A 213 1.79 0.16 27.52
CA ILE A 213 1.18 -0.45 26.35
C ILE A 213 0.68 -1.85 26.74
N ALA A 214 -0.61 -2.10 26.56
CA ALA A 214 -1.23 -3.39 26.77
C ALA A 214 -1.56 -4.04 25.43
N ILE A 215 -0.96 -5.19 25.15
CA ILE A 215 -1.24 -6.01 23.98
C ILE A 215 -2.15 -7.15 24.43
N ASP A 216 -3.33 -7.20 23.81
CA ASP A 216 -4.13 -8.41 23.82
C ASP A 216 -3.78 -9.27 22.61
N PHE A 217 -3.09 -10.38 22.86
CA PHE A 217 -2.65 -11.29 21.80
C PHE A 217 -3.57 -12.49 21.72
N GLY A 218 -4.79 -12.33 21.20
CA GLY A 218 -5.80 -13.40 21.17
C GLY A 218 -5.57 -14.45 20.07
N THR A 219 -6.31 -15.56 20.16
CA THR A 219 -6.21 -16.65 19.16
C THR A 219 -6.72 -16.23 17.79
N THR A 220 -7.88 -15.54 17.77
CA THR A 220 -8.56 -15.14 16.54
C THR A 220 -8.30 -13.69 16.20
N TYR A 221 -8.24 -12.82 17.21
CA TYR A 221 -8.04 -11.38 17.07
C TYR A 221 -6.99 -10.89 18.07
N SER A 222 -6.21 -9.90 17.66
CA SER A 222 -5.24 -9.21 18.51
C SER A 222 -5.42 -7.70 18.42
N GLY A 223 -5.06 -6.99 19.48
CA GLY A 223 -5.10 -5.53 19.50
C GLY A 223 -4.20 -4.98 20.60
N TYR A 224 -4.09 -3.66 20.67
CA TYR A 224 -3.42 -3.01 21.78
C TYR A 224 -4.14 -1.73 22.21
N ALA A 225 -3.91 -1.38 23.47
CA ALA A 225 -4.26 -0.09 24.04
C ALA A 225 -3.03 0.50 24.73
N PHE A 226 -2.96 1.82 24.87
CA PHE A 226 -1.85 2.46 25.57
C PHE A 226 -2.33 3.65 26.39
N SER A 227 -1.59 4.00 27.45
CA SER A 227 -1.86 5.18 28.26
C SER A 227 -0.57 5.96 28.48
N LEU A 228 -0.67 7.29 28.32
CA LEU A 228 0.44 8.24 28.54
C LEU A 228 0.13 9.18 29.72
N THR A 229 -0.45 8.65 30.80
CA THR A 229 -0.99 9.44 31.90
C THR A 229 0.02 9.67 33.03
N PRO A 230 0.01 10.84 33.68
CA PRO A 230 0.67 11.02 34.98
C PRO A 230 0.10 10.05 36.02
N ARG A 231 0.92 9.54 36.96
CA ARG A 231 0.49 8.55 37.97
C ARG A 231 -0.73 8.93 38.81
N GLU A 232 -1.02 10.22 38.96
CA GLU A 232 -2.12 10.74 39.80
C GLU A 232 -3.36 11.15 38.98
N ALA A 233 -3.31 11.03 37.65
CA ALA A 233 -4.42 11.36 36.77
C ALA A 233 -5.36 10.16 36.55
N GLU A 234 -6.62 10.44 36.24
CA GLU A 234 -7.55 9.41 35.78
C GLU A 234 -7.04 8.76 34.48
N ILE A 235 -7.03 7.43 34.44
CA ILE A 235 -6.49 6.66 33.32
C ILE A 235 -7.55 6.60 32.21
N ASP A 236 -7.34 7.36 31.13
CA ASP A 236 -8.08 7.21 29.87
C ASP A 236 -7.17 6.56 28.81
N PRO A 237 -7.24 5.22 28.64
CA PRO A 237 -6.37 4.53 27.70
C PRO A 237 -6.82 4.75 26.26
N PHE A 238 -5.88 5.07 25.39
CA PHE A 238 -6.11 5.08 23.96
C PHE A 238 -6.27 3.65 23.44
N LEU A 239 -7.38 3.37 22.78
CA LEU A 239 -7.64 2.08 22.15
C LEU A 239 -7.42 2.17 20.63
N LYS A 240 -6.52 1.33 20.10
CA LYS A 240 -6.26 1.28 18.66
C LYS A 240 -7.47 0.74 17.89
N ARG A 241 -7.84 1.46 16.84
CA ARG A 241 -8.86 1.04 15.86
C ARG A 241 -8.23 0.53 14.56
N TRP A 242 -8.80 -0.55 14.02
CA TRP A 242 -8.29 -1.31 12.87
C TRP A 242 -9.33 -1.42 11.76
N GLY A 243 -8.86 -1.74 10.55
CA GLY A 243 -9.73 -2.16 9.45
C GLY A 243 -10.33 -1.02 8.60
N LYS A 244 -9.96 0.24 8.85
CA LYS A 244 -10.52 1.41 8.15
C LYS A 244 -10.42 1.33 6.62
N LYS A 245 -9.29 0.83 6.10
CA LYS A 245 -9.07 0.59 4.64
C LYS A 245 -10.09 -0.38 4.02
N PHE A 246 -10.75 -1.18 4.86
CA PHE A 246 -11.73 -2.19 4.47
C PHE A 246 -13.16 -1.78 4.87
N GLY A 247 -13.39 -0.52 5.25
CA GLY A 247 -14.68 -0.03 5.73
C GLY A 247 -15.06 -0.55 7.12
N LEU A 248 -14.10 -1.05 7.88
CA LEU A 248 -14.30 -1.56 9.24
C LEU A 248 -13.74 -0.56 10.27
N ASP A 249 -14.33 -0.57 11.45
CA ASP A 249 -13.81 0.13 12.62
C ASP A 249 -13.91 -0.80 13.81
N THR A 250 -12.81 -1.53 14.08
CA THR A 250 -12.78 -2.58 15.10
C THR A 250 -11.67 -2.35 16.12
N PRO A 251 -11.85 -2.75 17.39
CA PRO A 251 -10.83 -2.60 18.43
C PRO A 251 -9.65 -3.57 18.25
N LYS A 252 -9.79 -4.58 17.37
CA LYS A 252 -8.79 -5.61 17.11
C LYS A 252 -8.71 -5.94 15.61
N THR A 253 -7.59 -6.54 15.22
CA THR A 253 -7.35 -7.09 13.89
C THR A 253 -7.19 -8.61 13.97
N PRO A 254 -7.50 -9.39 12.91
CA PRO A 254 -7.30 -10.84 12.93
C PRO A 254 -5.88 -11.24 13.33
N THR A 255 -5.73 -12.28 14.15
CA THR A 255 -4.42 -12.85 14.49
C THR A 255 -3.95 -13.76 13.34
N CYS A 256 -3.59 -13.13 12.23
CA CYS A 256 -3.07 -13.80 11.06
C CYS A 256 -1.86 -13.07 10.48
N ILE A 257 -0.99 -13.83 9.83
CA ILE A 257 0.31 -13.32 9.40
C ILE A 257 0.72 -14.01 8.10
N LEU A 258 1.30 -13.22 7.20
CA LEU A 258 1.72 -13.66 5.88
C LEU A 258 3.24 -13.50 5.72
N PHE A 259 3.87 -14.52 5.15
CA PHE A 259 5.29 -14.51 4.79
C PHE A 259 5.51 -14.89 3.33
N ASN A 260 6.59 -14.40 2.74
CA ASN A 260 7.04 -14.78 1.40
C ASN A 260 7.67 -16.19 1.38
N GLU A 261 8.13 -16.63 0.22
CA GLU A 261 8.78 -17.94 0.04
C GLU A 261 10.09 -18.09 0.82
N ASP A 262 10.79 -16.98 1.05
CA ASP A 262 12.02 -16.89 1.86
C ASP A 262 11.75 -16.78 3.38
N LYS A 263 10.46 -16.90 3.78
CA LYS A 263 10.01 -16.80 5.17
C LYS A 263 10.24 -15.42 5.77
N GLU A 264 10.23 -14.37 4.96
CA GLU A 264 10.26 -12.98 5.41
C GLU A 264 8.85 -12.46 5.61
N PHE A 265 8.68 -11.61 6.63
CA PHE A 265 7.39 -11.02 6.98
C PHE A 265 6.87 -10.15 5.83
N ILE A 266 5.60 -10.31 5.47
CA ILE A 266 4.92 -9.46 4.48
C ILE A 266 3.92 -8.53 5.20
N GLU A 267 2.89 -9.10 5.81
CA GLU A 267 1.79 -8.34 6.41
C GLU A 267 1.20 -9.10 7.61
N PHE A 268 0.48 -8.37 8.46
CA PHE A 268 -0.29 -8.91 9.59
C PHE A 268 -1.76 -8.45 9.53
N GLY A 269 -2.68 -9.21 10.13
CA GLY A 269 -4.06 -8.79 10.32
C GLY A 269 -4.89 -8.67 9.05
N TYR A 270 -5.73 -7.64 8.98
CA TYR A 270 -6.64 -7.44 7.84
C TYR A 270 -5.88 -7.35 6.52
N GLU A 271 -4.74 -6.67 6.49
CA GLU A 271 -3.85 -6.57 5.34
C GLU A 271 -3.35 -7.96 4.89
N ALA A 272 -2.84 -8.79 5.82
CA ALA A 272 -2.39 -10.14 5.51
C ALA A 272 -3.50 -10.99 4.88
N LYS A 273 -4.70 -10.93 5.48
CA LYS A 273 -5.88 -11.67 5.02
C LYS A 273 -6.32 -11.20 3.63
N ALA A 274 -6.36 -9.90 3.40
CA ALA A 274 -6.74 -9.33 2.11
C ALA A 274 -5.74 -9.69 1.00
N VAL A 275 -4.44 -9.60 1.27
CA VAL A 275 -3.39 -10.00 0.32
C VAL A 275 -3.51 -11.49 -0.01
N TYR A 276 -3.63 -12.35 1.01
CA TYR A 276 -3.71 -13.79 0.81
C TYR A 276 -4.96 -14.22 0.03
N ILE A 277 -6.13 -13.65 0.33
CA ILE A 277 -7.40 -13.98 -0.37
C ILE A 277 -7.36 -13.57 -1.84
N ARG A 278 -6.69 -12.46 -2.17
CA ARG A 278 -6.55 -11.96 -3.55
C ARG A 278 -5.46 -12.68 -4.35
N MET A 279 -4.61 -13.45 -3.68
CA MET A 279 -3.46 -14.13 -4.28
C MET A 279 -3.92 -15.30 -5.15
N HIS A 280 -3.32 -15.45 -6.34
CA HIS A 280 -3.60 -16.59 -7.20
C HIS A 280 -3.13 -17.91 -6.57
N ARG A 281 -3.83 -19.01 -6.85
CA ARG A 281 -3.61 -20.31 -6.19
C ARG A 281 -2.16 -20.80 -6.26
N GLU A 282 -1.49 -20.64 -7.39
CA GLU A 282 -0.08 -21.08 -7.56
C GLU A 282 0.90 -20.22 -6.76
N GLU A 283 0.61 -18.94 -6.60
CA GLU A 283 1.40 -18.03 -5.79
C GLU A 283 1.16 -18.25 -4.29
N ALA A 284 -0.08 -18.53 -3.89
CA ALA A 284 -0.45 -18.86 -2.51
C ALA A 284 0.26 -20.13 -1.99
N LYS A 285 0.64 -21.06 -2.88
CA LYS A 285 1.45 -22.24 -2.52
C LYS A 285 2.89 -21.88 -2.13
N LYS A 286 3.41 -20.74 -2.60
CA LYS A 286 4.77 -20.27 -2.29
C LYS A 286 4.82 -19.57 -0.94
N HIS A 287 3.77 -18.84 -0.59
CA HIS A 287 3.65 -18.04 0.63
C HIS A 287 3.23 -18.84 1.86
N TYR A 288 3.66 -18.41 3.04
CA TYR A 288 3.26 -19.01 4.31
C TYR A 288 2.25 -18.11 5.01
N PHE A 289 0.98 -18.52 5.00
CA PHE A 289 -0.09 -17.85 5.72
C PHE A 289 -0.48 -18.65 6.95
N PHE A 290 -0.53 -17.99 8.11
CA PHE A 290 -0.94 -18.59 9.39
C PHE A 290 -2.15 -17.88 9.97
N GLU A 291 -3.11 -18.67 10.44
CA GLU A 291 -4.27 -18.26 11.24
C GLU A 291 -4.38 -19.15 12.47
N ASN A 292 -4.95 -18.65 13.57
CA ASN A 292 -5.16 -19.40 14.82
C ASN A 292 -3.89 -20.07 15.38
N PHE A 293 -2.71 -19.57 15.02
CA PHE A 293 -1.43 -20.21 15.37
C PHE A 293 -1.12 -20.15 16.88
N LYS A 294 -1.82 -19.28 17.65
CA LYS A 294 -1.79 -19.28 19.13
C LYS A 294 -2.17 -20.64 19.72
N MET A 295 -3.04 -21.41 19.04
CA MET A 295 -3.44 -22.74 19.47
C MET A 295 -2.28 -23.75 19.49
N ALA A 296 -1.18 -23.48 18.80
CA ALA A 296 0.00 -24.34 18.83
C ALA A 296 0.65 -24.43 20.22
N LEU A 297 0.38 -23.46 21.10
CA LEU A 297 0.90 -23.43 22.47
C LEU A 297 0.02 -24.18 23.48
N ASN A 298 -1.14 -24.72 23.06
CA ASN A 298 -2.05 -25.41 23.96
C ASN A 298 -1.62 -26.87 24.20
N GLY A 299 -1.50 -27.27 25.47
CA GLY A 299 -1.51 -28.68 25.88
C GLY A 299 -0.30 -29.52 25.46
N LYS A 300 0.84 -28.90 25.16
CA LYS A 300 2.07 -29.59 24.74
C LYS A 300 3.26 -29.12 25.56
N LYS A 301 4.20 -30.02 25.85
CA LYS A 301 5.52 -29.65 26.37
C LYS A 301 6.27 -28.90 25.27
N LEU A 302 6.33 -27.58 25.37
CA LEU A 302 6.93 -26.73 24.35
C LEU A 302 8.46 -26.83 24.39
N SER A 303 9.05 -26.91 23.21
CA SER A 303 10.48 -26.74 22.99
C SER A 303 10.73 -25.54 22.07
N ARG A 304 11.97 -25.05 22.02
CA ARG A 304 12.35 -23.96 21.08
C ARG A 304 12.21 -24.35 19.60
N ASP A 305 12.14 -25.65 19.32
CA ASP A 305 12.07 -26.19 17.96
C ASP A 305 10.65 -26.59 17.55
N VAL A 306 9.63 -26.13 18.28
CA VAL A 306 8.23 -26.30 17.88
C VAL A 306 8.02 -25.66 16.51
N VAL A 307 7.49 -26.45 15.59
CA VAL A 307 7.10 -26.03 14.25
C VAL A 307 5.58 -26.01 14.13
N ILE A 308 5.08 -25.08 13.33
CA ILE A 308 3.66 -24.94 13.00
C ILE A 308 3.49 -24.97 11.48
N THR A 309 2.32 -25.45 11.06
CA THR A 309 1.99 -25.65 9.65
C THR A 309 1.19 -24.47 9.12
N ALA A 310 1.61 -23.92 7.99
CA ALA A 310 0.91 -22.86 7.28
C ALA A 310 -0.22 -23.42 6.39
N ALA A 311 -1.07 -22.55 5.86
CA ALA A 311 -2.15 -22.92 4.94
C ALA A 311 -1.68 -23.70 3.69
N ASN A 312 -0.44 -23.47 3.24
CA ASN A 312 0.19 -24.18 2.12
C ASN A 312 0.74 -25.58 2.49
N ARG A 313 0.50 -26.07 3.72
CA ARG A 313 1.01 -27.32 4.30
C ARG A 313 2.53 -27.39 4.53
N LYS A 314 3.27 -26.30 4.33
CA LYS A 314 4.67 -26.19 4.73
C LYS A 314 4.77 -25.76 6.20
N SER A 315 5.89 -26.07 6.83
CA SER A 315 6.12 -25.77 8.25
C SER A 315 7.19 -24.69 8.47
N MET A 316 7.04 -23.95 9.57
CA MET A 316 8.01 -22.96 10.04
C MET A 316 8.11 -22.99 11.57
N LYS A 317 9.24 -22.55 12.13
CA LYS A 317 9.41 -22.42 13.58
C LYS A 317 8.33 -21.50 14.14
N ALA A 318 7.59 -21.98 15.13
CA ALA A 318 6.55 -21.21 15.81
C ALA A 318 7.13 -19.92 16.39
N LEU A 319 8.32 -19.99 17.01
CA LEU A 319 8.95 -18.83 17.65
C LEU A 319 9.12 -17.66 16.68
N LYS A 320 9.49 -17.93 15.41
CA LYS A 320 9.58 -16.90 14.37
C LYS A 320 8.22 -16.26 14.09
N VAL A 321 7.17 -17.06 13.94
CA VAL A 321 5.82 -16.57 13.63
C VAL A 321 5.26 -15.68 14.75
N PHE A 322 5.39 -16.10 16.01
CA PHE A 322 4.95 -15.31 17.16
C PHE A 322 5.81 -14.05 17.34
N THR A 323 7.12 -14.14 17.09
CA THR A 323 8.04 -13.01 17.17
C THR A 323 7.67 -11.92 16.17
N GLU A 324 7.45 -12.26 14.90
CA GLU A 324 7.06 -11.26 13.89
C GLU A 324 5.68 -10.65 14.19
N ALA A 325 4.73 -11.45 14.68
CA ALA A 325 3.41 -10.94 15.06
C ALA A 325 3.48 -9.92 16.21
N LEU A 326 4.25 -10.24 17.27
CA LEU A 326 4.48 -9.32 18.39
C LEU A 326 5.28 -8.09 17.95
N ARG A 327 6.28 -8.26 17.07
CA ARG A 327 7.07 -7.16 16.52
C ARG A 327 6.19 -6.19 15.75
N TYR A 328 5.29 -6.69 14.91
CA TYR A 328 4.33 -5.86 14.18
C TYR A 328 3.45 -5.05 15.13
N LEU A 329 2.85 -5.68 16.15
CA LEU A 329 1.99 -4.98 17.11
C LEU A 329 2.76 -3.91 17.90
N LYS A 330 3.99 -4.22 18.33
CA LYS A 330 4.88 -3.29 19.02
C LYS A 330 5.27 -2.11 18.12
N ASP A 331 5.70 -2.37 16.90
CA ASP A 331 6.12 -1.33 15.95
C ASP A 331 4.92 -0.45 15.53
N ASP A 332 3.73 -1.03 15.35
CA ASP A 332 2.51 -0.27 15.08
C ASP A 332 2.08 0.60 16.27
N ALA A 333 2.18 0.09 17.51
CA ALA A 333 1.90 0.86 18.72
C ALA A 333 2.87 2.05 18.85
N LEU A 334 4.18 1.81 18.74
CA LEU A 334 5.19 2.85 18.81
C LEU A 334 5.04 3.88 17.67
N ARG A 335 4.72 3.43 16.45
CA ARG A 335 4.43 4.33 15.32
C ARG A 335 3.20 5.19 15.62
N THR A 336 2.13 4.58 16.11
CA THR A 336 0.90 5.29 16.48
C THR A 336 1.16 6.32 17.58
N ILE A 337 1.95 6.00 18.58
CA ILE A 337 2.29 6.95 19.66
C ILE A 337 3.16 8.09 19.13
N ASN A 338 4.22 7.77 18.39
CA ASN A 338 5.19 8.77 17.90
C ASN A 338 4.61 9.73 16.86
N VAL A 339 3.69 9.27 16.01
CA VAL A 339 2.98 10.17 15.06
C VAL A 339 2.05 11.14 15.79
N ASN A 340 1.63 10.82 17.01
CA ASN A 340 0.66 11.59 17.80
C ASN A 340 1.29 12.33 19.00
N THR A 341 2.62 12.40 19.09
CA THR A 341 3.34 13.09 20.17
C THR A 341 4.29 14.13 19.60
N GLU A 342 4.03 15.41 19.88
CA GLU A 342 4.83 16.52 19.36
C GLU A 342 6.22 16.55 20.03
N GLY A 343 7.27 16.27 19.25
CA GLY A 343 8.67 16.50 19.63
C GLY A 343 9.34 15.46 20.53
N ARG A 344 8.59 14.55 21.16
CA ARG A 344 9.16 13.45 21.97
C ARG A 344 9.13 12.13 21.20
N LYS A 345 10.32 11.56 20.96
CA LYS A 345 10.45 10.22 20.39
C LYS A 345 10.43 9.17 21.50
N PHE A 346 9.45 8.29 21.45
CA PHE A 346 9.32 7.14 22.33
C PHE A 346 9.87 5.87 21.68
N THR A 347 10.49 5.04 22.51
CA THR A 347 11.10 3.76 22.20
C THR A 347 10.48 2.65 23.06
N ALA A 348 10.75 1.38 22.76
CA ALA A 348 10.18 0.27 23.52
C ALA A 348 10.53 0.30 25.01
N SER A 349 11.74 0.77 25.37
CA SER A 349 12.23 0.87 26.76
C SER A 349 11.57 1.97 27.58
N ASP A 350 10.83 2.89 26.95
CA ASP A 350 10.08 3.93 27.67
C ASP A 350 8.80 3.39 28.31
N PHE A 351 8.35 2.19 27.92
CA PHE A 351 7.05 1.65 28.31
C PHE A 351 7.14 0.45 29.23
N THR A 352 6.18 0.36 30.14
CA THR A 352 5.76 -0.91 30.74
C THR A 352 4.83 -1.62 29.77
N TRP A 353 5.16 -2.86 29.41
CA TRP A 353 4.39 -3.69 28.51
C TRP A 353 3.54 -4.68 29.29
N VAL A 354 2.26 -4.73 28.98
CA VAL A 354 1.35 -5.76 29.48
C VAL A 354 1.01 -6.68 28.31
N LEU A 355 1.33 -7.96 28.43
CA LEU A 355 0.98 -8.97 27.43
C LEU A 355 0.01 -9.97 28.05
N THR A 356 -1.18 -10.08 27.48
CA THR A 356 -2.20 -11.02 27.97
C THR A 356 -1.89 -12.46 27.54
N VAL A 357 -2.11 -13.40 28.44
CA VAL A 357 -2.01 -14.84 28.17
C VAL A 357 -3.15 -15.63 28.83
N PRO A 358 -3.55 -16.77 28.26
CA PRO A 358 -4.57 -17.62 28.86
C PRO A 358 -4.15 -18.13 30.25
N ALA A 359 -5.10 -18.18 31.19
CA ALA A 359 -4.82 -18.72 32.53
C ALA A 359 -4.48 -20.21 32.53
N ILE A 360 -5.07 -20.98 31.61
CA ILE A 360 -4.88 -22.43 31.46
C ILE A 360 -3.49 -22.81 30.93
N TRP A 361 -2.73 -21.85 30.41
CA TRP A 361 -1.39 -22.12 29.88
C TRP A 361 -0.41 -22.51 30.98
N ASP A 362 0.33 -23.56 30.70
CA ASP A 362 1.42 -24.01 31.55
C ASP A 362 2.60 -23.01 31.52
N PRO A 363 3.53 -23.07 32.48
CA PRO A 363 4.66 -22.16 32.55
C PRO A 363 5.54 -22.11 31.29
N SER A 364 5.65 -23.22 30.54
CA SER A 364 6.46 -23.26 29.32
C SER A 364 5.85 -22.43 28.19
N ALA A 365 4.52 -22.38 28.06
CA ALA A 365 3.84 -21.53 27.10
C ALA A 365 3.99 -20.04 27.44
N LYS A 366 3.91 -19.69 28.73
CA LYS A 366 4.15 -18.32 29.21
C LYS A 366 5.59 -17.89 28.96
N GLN A 367 6.55 -18.80 29.19
CA GLN A 367 7.96 -18.55 28.91
C GLN A 367 8.24 -18.42 27.40
N PHE A 368 7.57 -19.22 26.57
CA PHE A 368 7.66 -19.12 25.11
C PHE A 368 7.22 -17.75 24.62
N MET A 369 6.08 -17.22 25.11
CA MET A 369 5.65 -15.86 24.76
C MET A 369 6.62 -14.80 25.23
N ARG A 370 7.21 -14.95 26.42
CA ARG A 370 8.26 -14.05 26.91
C ARG A 370 9.47 -14.05 25.98
N GLU A 371 9.91 -15.22 25.51
CA GLU A 371 11.02 -15.33 24.56
C GLU A 371 10.69 -14.68 23.22
N ALA A 372 9.47 -14.88 22.70
CA ALA A 372 9.00 -14.21 21.48
C ALA A 372 8.96 -12.68 21.64
N ALA A 373 8.50 -12.18 22.79
CA ALA A 373 8.48 -10.75 23.11
C ALA A 373 9.90 -10.15 23.17
N THR A 374 10.85 -10.87 23.76
CA THR A 374 12.26 -10.47 23.77
C THR A 374 12.83 -10.40 22.35
N GLN A 375 12.62 -11.43 21.52
CA GLN A 375 13.10 -11.40 20.12
C GLN A 375 12.41 -10.32 19.28
N ALA A 376 11.16 -9.98 19.60
CA ALA A 376 10.43 -8.89 18.96
C ALA A 376 10.97 -7.50 19.35
N GLY A 377 11.84 -7.42 20.36
CA GLY A 377 12.36 -6.16 20.89
C GLY A 377 11.33 -5.38 21.71
N ILE A 378 10.35 -6.07 22.30
CA ILE A 378 9.41 -5.49 23.29
C ILE A 378 10.19 -5.20 24.58
N ILE A 379 11.03 -6.15 24.99
CA ILE A 379 11.99 -6.01 26.08
C ILE A 379 13.39 -6.41 25.60
N THR A 380 14.39 -5.85 26.26
CA THR A 380 15.81 -6.14 26.04
C THR A 380 16.46 -6.58 27.34
N GLU A 381 17.74 -6.95 27.27
CA GLU A 381 18.54 -7.13 28.47
C GLU A 381 18.56 -5.82 29.29
N GLY A 382 18.27 -5.92 30.59
CA GLY A 382 18.15 -4.78 31.50
C GLY A 382 16.72 -4.24 31.66
N THR A 383 15.80 -4.52 30.74
CA THR A 383 14.40 -4.04 30.80
C THR A 383 13.37 -5.16 31.01
N GLN A 384 13.79 -6.37 31.39
CA GLN A 384 12.89 -7.51 31.54
C GLN A 384 11.75 -7.28 32.55
N HIS A 385 11.99 -6.43 33.56
CA HIS A 385 11.00 -6.05 34.58
C HIS A 385 9.87 -5.16 34.03
N GLN A 386 10.03 -4.60 32.84
CA GLN A 386 9.00 -3.80 32.17
C GLN A 386 7.93 -4.67 31.49
N LEU A 387 8.12 -5.99 31.37
CA LEU A 387 7.11 -6.90 30.79
C LEU A 387 6.31 -7.63 31.88
N ILE A 388 5.05 -7.25 31.99
CA ILE A 388 4.04 -7.88 32.83
C ILE A 388 3.25 -8.88 31.97
N MET A 389 3.23 -10.14 32.40
CA MET A 389 2.37 -11.16 31.81
C MET A 389 1.06 -11.18 32.60
N ALA A 390 -0.02 -10.67 32.02
CA ALA A 390 -1.33 -10.62 32.66
C ALA A 390 -2.18 -11.82 32.23
N LEU A 391 -2.93 -12.43 33.15
CA LEU A 391 -3.88 -13.46 32.76
C LEU A 391 -5.12 -12.81 32.15
N GLU A 392 -5.56 -13.30 30.99
CA GLU A 392 -6.79 -12.86 30.31
C GLU A 392 -8.01 -12.73 31.27
N PRO A 393 -8.35 -13.73 32.11
CA PRO A 393 -9.49 -13.59 33.03
C PRO A 393 -9.27 -12.58 34.16
N GLU A 394 -8.04 -12.40 34.64
CA GLU A 394 -7.73 -11.38 35.66
C GLU A 394 -7.88 -9.98 35.08
N ALA A 395 -7.34 -9.78 33.87
CA ALA A 395 -7.42 -8.54 33.14
C ALA A 395 -8.89 -8.15 32.89
N ALA A 396 -9.73 -9.11 32.47
CA ALA A 396 -11.17 -8.91 32.32
C ALA A 396 -11.85 -8.55 33.66
N SER A 397 -11.49 -9.23 34.76
CA SER A 397 -12.09 -8.97 36.08
C SER A 397 -11.80 -7.56 36.62
N VAL A 398 -10.58 -7.04 36.39
CA VAL A 398 -10.18 -5.69 36.79
C VAL A 398 -10.98 -4.64 36.03
N TRP A 399 -11.27 -4.89 34.76
CA TRP A 399 -12.12 -4.01 33.96
C TRP A 399 -13.56 -3.98 34.47
N CYS A 400 -14.16 -5.14 34.75
CA CYS A 400 -15.55 -5.22 35.25
C CYS A 400 -15.76 -4.42 36.55
N LYS A 401 -14.75 -4.37 37.43
CA LYS A 401 -14.80 -3.57 38.67
C LYS A 401 -14.84 -2.06 38.45
N LYS A 402 -14.43 -1.57 37.28
CA LYS A 402 -14.45 -0.14 36.92
C LYS A 402 -15.76 0.30 36.27
N LEU A 403 -16.67 -0.63 35.96
CA LEU A 403 -17.98 -0.28 35.42
C LEU A 403 -18.87 0.30 36.52
N PRO A 404 -19.62 1.40 36.26
CA PRO A 404 -20.63 1.89 37.19
C PRO A 404 -21.66 0.80 37.50
N ALA A 405 -22.10 0.70 38.75
CA ALA A 405 -23.03 -0.34 39.21
C ALA A 405 -24.39 -0.35 38.47
N ASP A 406 -24.74 0.77 37.82
CA ASP A 406 -26.04 0.97 37.16
C ASP A 406 -26.02 0.70 35.64
N ALA A 407 -24.94 0.12 35.11
CA ALA A 407 -24.85 -0.23 33.69
C ALA A 407 -25.62 -1.53 33.34
N THR A 408 -26.93 -1.55 33.59
CA THR A 408 -27.83 -2.65 33.20
C THR A 408 -28.20 -2.64 31.70
N ASP A 409 -27.88 -1.57 30.97
CA ASP A 409 -28.11 -1.48 29.53
C ASP A 409 -26.80 -1.57 28.75
N LEU A 410 -26.32 -2.80 28.55
CA LEU A 410 -25.29 -3.12 27.55
C LEU A 410 -25.88 -2.97 26.13
N VAL A 411 -26.13 -1.73 25.71
CA VAL A 411 -26.38 -1.40 24.31
C VAL A 411 -25.07 -1.63 23.54
N SER A 412 -25.15 -2.36 22.42
CA SER A 412 -24.00 -2.60 21.54
C SER A 412 -23.42 -1.26 21.07
N GLY A 413 -22.17 -0.96 21.44
CA GLY A 413 -21.47 0.27 21.02
C GLY A 413 -21.12 1.25 22.13
N SER A 414 -21.38 0.93 23.40
CA SER A 414 -20.89 1.73 24.53
C SER A 414 -19.37 1.58 24.72
N LYS A 415 -18.69 2.60 25.30
CA LYS A 415 -17.26 2.51 25.68
C LYS A 415 -16.97 1.28 26.56
N ALA A 416 -17.95 0.89 27.39
CA ALA A 416 -17.93 -0.31 28.21
C ALA A 416 -17.94 -1.60 27.37
N SER A 417 -18.77 -1.70 26.32
CA SER A 417 -18.81 -2.88 25.45
C SER A 417 -17.53 -3.02 24.62
N VAL A 418 -16.97 -1.91 24.14
CA VAL A 418 -15.74 -1.91 23.32
C VAL A 418 -14.51 -2.34 24.11
N ALA A 419 -14.41 -1.94 25.39
CA ALA A 419 -13.32 -2.36 26.26
C ALA A 419 -13.52 -3.78 26.83
N LEU A 420 -14.76 -4.21 27.07
CA LEU A 420 -15.07 -5.61 27.39
C LEU A 420 -14.72 -6.51 26.20
N ASP A 421 -15.06 -6.12 24.97
CA ASP A 421 -14.65 -6.83 23.74
C ASP A 421 -13.13 -6.81 23.56
N PHE A 422 -12.43 -5.73 23.95
CA PHE A 422 -10.96 -5.70 23.96
C PHE A 422 -10.35 -6.76 24.89
N MET A 423 -10.97 -7.04 26.03
CA MET A 423 -10.40 -7.93 27.06
C MET A 423 -10.95 -9.36 27.04
N THR A 424 -12.10 -9.62 26.40
CA THR A 424 -12.84 -10.88 26.55
C THR A 424 -13.11 -11.67 25.28
N LYS A 425 -12.79 -11.16 24.07
CA LYS A 425 -13.07 -11.86 22.80
C LYS A 425 -11.96 -11.83 21.76
#